data_AF-A0A0M0T3A3-F1
#
_entry.id   AF-A0A0M0T3A3-F1
#
_cell.length_a   1.000
_cell.length_b   1.000
_cell.length_c   1.000
_cell.angle_alpha   90.00
_cell.angle_beta   90.00
_cell.angle_gamma   90.00
#
_symmetry.space_group_name_H-M   'P 1'
#
loop_
_entity.id
_entity.type
_entity.pdbx_description
1 polymer ?
#
loop_
_entity_poly.entity_id
_entity_poly.type
_entity_poly.pdbx_seq_one_letter_code
_entity_poly.pdbx_strand_id
1 'polypeptide(L)'
;MHSLWRQRILLILLISLFASIPIIYALSGYRTIAAMTAQMKDHDIPLINQVDQLVEHNRDRANAVRGLLLYEDNRYIEQYYFSTSKIHDLRNALNQSSTTPGAIKDLLRRNNVWESEIERVFVVYERQSPAAAKRLARQSTQTTQTILEDLSRVKDDLYQTLQAKLQQSDTLIATYKWMCLGLSILSFLMISATIFFFHRFAPAISKQSAQE
;
A
#
# COMPACT_ATOMS: atom_id res chain seq x y z
N MET A 1 8.83 57.65 -20.06
CA MET A 1 7.77 56.62 -19.90
C MET A 1 8.29 55.18 -19.83
N HIS A 2 9.35 54.78 -20.56
CA HIS A 2 9.84 53.38 -20.56
C HIS A 2 10.40 52.85 -19.22
N SER A 3 10.99 53.69 -18.37
CA SER A 3 11.60 53.27 -17.09
C SER A 3 10.55 52.79 -16.06
N LEU A 4 9.46 53.55 -15.86
CA LEU A 4 8.37 53.20 -14.93
C LEU A 4 7.64 51.92 -15.36
N TRP A 5 7.48 51.70 -16.66
CA TRP A 5 6.85 50.50 -17.19
C TRP A 5 7.72 49.25 -16.95
N ARG A 6 9.04 49.35 -17.17
CA ARG A 6 10.00 48.28 -16.83
C ARG A 6 10.01 47.96 -15.33
N GLN A 7 9.95 48.97 -14.47
CA GLN A 7 9.87 48.80 -13.02
C GLN A 7 8.60 48.08 -12.57
N ARG A 8 7.44 48.40 -13.17
CA ARG A 8 6.17 47.71 -12.90
C ARG A 8 6.21 46.24 -13.32
N ILE A 9 6.77 45.95 -14.49
CA ILE A 9 6.93 44.57 -14.97
C ILE A 9 7.84 43.77 -14.03
N LEU A 10 8.97 44.35 -13.62
CA LEU A 10 9.88 43.70 -12.67
C LEU A 10 9.20 43.40 -11.33
N LEU A 11 8.42 44.35 -10.79
CA LEU A 11 7.65 44.13 -9.56
C LEU A 11 6.66 42.96 -9.70
N ILE A 12 5.89 42.93 -10.80
CA ILE A 12 4.91 41.86 -11.05
C ILE A 12 5.61 40.50 -11.15
N LEU A 13 6.74 40.43 -11.85
CA LEU A 13 7.52 39.19 -11.95
C LEU A 13 8.04 38.72 -10.59
N LEU A 14 8.53 39.65 -9.76
CA LEU A 14 9.09 39.35 -8.44
C LEU A 14 8.01 38.86 -7.46
N ILE A 15 6.84 39.49 -7.47
CA ILE A 15 5.67 39.06 -6.70
C ILE A 15 5.19 37.69 -7.17
N SER A 16 5.09 37.48 -8.48
CA SER A 16 4.68 36.20 -9.06
C SER A 16 5.64 35.07 -8.71
N LEU A 17 6.96 35.37 -8.72
CA LEU A 17 8.00 34.42 -8.31
C LEU A 17 7.80 34.00 -6.84
N PHE A 18 7.67 34.95 -5.91
CA PHE A 18 7.45 34.62 -4.50
C PHE A 18 6.13 33.90 -4.24
N ALA A 19 5.05 34.27 -4.94
CA ALA A 19 3.76 33.60 -4.84
C ALA A 19 3.81 32.15 -5.36
N SER A 20 4.67 31.85 -6.33
CA SER A 20 4.79 30.52 -6.92
C SER A 20 5.45 29.47 -6.00
N ILE A 21 6.30 29.89 -5.06
CA ILE A 21 7.06 28.98 -4.16
C ILE A 21 6.14 28.04 -3.36
N PRO A 22 5.15 28.54 -2.58
CA PRO A 22 4.24 27.67 -1.83
C PRO A 22 3.38 26.80 -2.76
N ILE A 23 3.04 27.28 -3.95
CA ILE A 23 2.22 26.54 -4.94
C ILE A 23 3.00 25.34 -5.48
N ILE A 24 4.26 25.54 -5.90
CA ILE A 24 5.12 24.47 -6.41
C ILE A 24 5.33 23.40 -5.33
N TYR A 25 5.59 23.84 -4.09
CA TYR A 25 5.79 22.93 -2.97
C TYR A 25 4.52 22.12 -2.64
N ALA A 26 3.34 22.75 -2.64
CA ALA A 26 2.06 22.08 -2.44
C ALA A 26 1.77 21.04 -3.53
N LEU A 27 2.04 21.37 -4.80
CA LEU A 27 1.87 20.45 -5.93
C LEU A 27 2.79 19.23 -5.82
N SER A 28 4.03 19.43 -5.40
CA SER A 28 4.98 18.34 -5.13
C SER A 28 4.45 17.42 -4.04
N GLY A 29 4.00 17.97 -2.92
CA GLY A 29 3.43 17.19 -1.82
C GLY A 29 2.19 16.40 -2.23
N TYR A 30 1.28 17.03 -2.99
CA TYR A 30 0.10 16.35 -3.53
C TYR A 30 0.48 15.13 -4.39
N ARG A 31 1.47 15.27 -5.29
CA ARG A 31 1.94 14.16 -6.13
C ARG A 31 2.52 13.01 -5.30
N THR A 32 3.33 13.31 -4.29
CA THR A 32 3.92 12.28 -3.42
C THR A 32 2.85 11.53 -2.64
N ILE A 33 1.90 12.26 -2.02
CA ILE A 33 0.81 11.66 -1.25
C ILE A 33 -0.07 10.82 -2.17
N ALA A 34 -0.45 11.34 -3.34
CA ALA A 34 -1.27 10.62 -4.31
C ALA A 34 -0.59 9.32 -4.79
N ALA A 35 0.72 9.34 -5.04
CA ALA A 35 1.47 8.14 -5.43
C ALA A 35 1.49 7.09 -4.30
N MET A 36 1.73 7.50 -3.05
CA MET A 36 1.65 6.61 -1.89
C MET A 36 0.25 6.01 -1.72
N THR A 37 -0.80 6.83 -1.83
CA THR A 37 -2.20 6.37 -1.72
C THR A 37 -2.56 5.41 -2.84
N ALA A 38 -2.13 5.68 -4.08
CA ALA A 38 -2.31 4.77 -5.20
C ALA A 38 -1.62 3.44 -4.96
N GLN A 39 -0.37 3.45 -4.48
CA GLN A 39 0.34 2.21 -4.14
C GLN A 39 -0.37 1.40 -3.05
N MET A 40 -0.85 2.06 -1.99
CA MET A 40 -1.61 1.37 -0.93
C MET A 40 -2.90 0.75 -1.46
N LYS A 41 -3.64 1.49 -2.29
CA LYS A 41 -4.93 1.07 -2.84
C LYS A 41 -4.81 -0.03 -3.88
N ASP A 42 -3.90 0.14 -4.84
CA ASP A 42 -3.83 -0.69 -6.04
C ASP A 42 -2.91 -1.90 -5.84
N HIS A 43 -2.05 -1.89 -4.81
CA HIS A 43 -1.10 -2.97 -4.54
C HIS A 43 -1.18 -3.55 -3.12
N ASP A 44 -0.97 -2.73 -2.08
CA ASP A 44 -0.81 -3.26 -0.71
C ASP A 44 -2.12 -3.92 -0.19
N ILE A 45 -3.27 -3.25 -0.35
CA ILE A 45 -4.57 -3.76 0.09
C ILE A 45 -4.98 -5.04 -0.67
N PRO A 46 -4.93 -5.08 -2.03
CA PRO A 46 -5.21 -6.30 -2.76
C PRO A 46 -4.31 -7.48 -2.38
N LEU A 47 -3.01 -7.24 -2.15
CA LEU A 47 -2.08 -8.29 -1.72
C LEU A 47 -2.49 -8.86 -0.35
N ILE A 48 -2.80 -8.00 0.61
CA ILE A 48 -3.27 -8.41 1.94
C ILE A 48 -4.54 -9.26 1.82
N ASN A 49 -5.53 -8.80 1.03
CA ASN A 49 -6.77 -9.53 0.83
C ASN A 49 -6.53 -10.92 0.21
N GLN A 50 -5.63 -11.02 -0.77
CA GLN A 50 -5.27 -12.31 -1.38
C GLN A 50 -4.61 -13.25 -0.38
N VAL A 51 -3.73 -12.74 0.49
CA VAL A 51 -3.09 -13.53 1.56
C VAL A 51 -4.11 -13.95 2.62
N ASP A 52 -5.05 -13.10 3.00
CA ASP A 52 -6.10 -13.45 3.95
C ASP A 52 -7.02 -14.57 3.41
N GLN A 53 -7.41 -14.47 2.13
CA GLN A 53 -8.16 -15.53 1.44
C GLN A 53 -7.36 -16.84 1.35
N LEU A 54 -6.04 -16.78 1.16
CA LEU A 54 -5.19 -17.98 1.22
C LEU A 54 -5.20 -18.62 2.60
N VAL A 55 -5.13 -17.82 3.68
CA VAL A 55 -5.21 -18.34 5.05
C VAL A 55 -6.56 -19.00 5.29
N GLU A 56 -7.65 -18.33 4.92
CA GLU A 56 -9.02 -18.82 5.07
C GLU A 56 -9.22 -20.16 4.34
N HIS A 57 -8.95 -20.20 3.03
CA HIS A 57 -9.17 -21.42 2.25
C HIS A 57 -8.25 -22.58 2.67
N ASN A 58 -7.03 -22.30 3.15
CA ASN A 58 -6.18 -23.35 3.69
C ASN A 58 -6.70 -23.90 5.02
N ARG A 59 -7.27 -23.04 5.86
CA ARG A 59 -7.94 -23.45 7.08
C ARG A 59 -9.18 -24.30 6.77
N ASP A 60 -9.96 -23.92 5.76
CA ASP A 60 -11.12 -24.69 5.31
C ASP A 60 -10.72 -26.07 4.81
N ARG A 61 -9.67 -26.16 3.97
CA ARG A 61 -9.13 -27.45 3.52
C ARG A 61 -8.67 -28.32 4.68
N ALA A 62 -7.94 -27.74 5.64
CA ALA A 62 -7.49 -28.46 6.82
C ALA A 62 -8.67 -28.98 7.66
N ASN A 63 -9.70 -28.17 7.83
CA ASN A 63 -10.92 -28.54 8.54
C ASN A 63 -11.72 -29.60 7.80
N ALA A 64 -11.79 -29.54 6.47
CA ALA A 64 -12.43 -30.53 5.63
C ALA A 64 -11.75 -31.90 5.77
N VAL A 65 -10.41 -31.95 5.72
CA VAL A 65 -9.65 -33.19 5.97
C VAL A 65 -9.96 -33.74 7.37
N ARG A 66 -9.97 -32.90 8.40
CA ARG A 66 -10.31 -33.32 9.77
C ARG A 66 -11.76 -33.81 9.87
N GLY A 67 -12.71 -33.12 9.24
CA GLY A 67 -14.12 -33.47 9.21
C GLY A 67 -14.35 -34.83 8.56
N LEU A 68 -13.73 -35.08 7.40
CA LEU A 68 -13.78 -36.38 6.74
C LEU A 68 -13.32 -37.49 7.69
N LEU A 69 -12.21 -37.29 8.39
CA LEU A 69 -11.64 -38.34 9.24
C LEU A 69 -12.45 -38.54 10.53
N LEU A 70 -13.11 -37.51 11.04
CA LEU A 70 -13.90 -37.62 12.27
C LEU A 70 -15.30 -38.18 12.02
N TYR A 71 -15.94 -37.75 10.94
CA TYR A 71 -17.35 -38.04 10.66
C TYR A 71 -17.56 -39.00 9.50
N GLU A 72 -16.50 -39.33 8.74
CA GLU A 72 -16.53 -40.28 7.64
C GLU A 72 -17.57 -39.92 6.56
N ASP A 73 -17.78 -38.60 6.38
CA ASP A 73 -18.75 -38.01 5.46
C ASP A 73 -18.05 -37.44 4.21
N ASN A 74 -18.46 -37.93 3.03
CA ASN A 74 -17.89 -37.55 1.75
C ASN A 74 -18.12 -36.08 1.37
N ARG A 75 -19.10 -35.39 1.98
CA ARG A 75 -19.30 -33.94 1.78
C ARG A 75 -18.06 -33.12 2.13
N TYR A 76 -17.22 -33.62 3.05
CA TYR A 76 -15.96 -32.98 3.37
C TYR A 76 -14.91 -33.09 2.24
N ILE A 77 -14.98 -34.14 1.41
CA ILE A 77 -14.12 -34.25 0.22
C ILE A 77 -14.50 -33.16 -0.78
N GLU A 78 -15.80 -32.96 -1.01
CA GLU A 78 -16.30 -31.88 -1.88
C GLU A 78 -15.89 -30.49 -1.37
N GLN A 79 -16.02 -30.25 -0.06
CA GLN A 79 -15.57 -29.00 0.56
C GLN A 79 -14.06 -28.77 0.37
N TYR A 80 -13.25 -29.82 0.53
CA TYR A 80 -11.81 -29.72 0.29
C TYR A 80 -11.50 -29.31 -1.15
N TYR A 81 -12.12 -29.96 -2.14
CA TYR A 81 -11.85 -29.65 -3.56
C TYR A 81 -12.37 -28.27 -3.95
N PHE A 82 -13.51 -27.85 -3.40
CA PHE A 82 -14.01 -26.48 -3.59
C PHE A 82 -12.98 -25.44 -3.12
N SER A 83 -12.50 -25.53 -1.88
CA SER A 83 -11.49 -24.61 -1.36
C SER A 83 -10.14 -24.74 -2.07
N THR A 84 -9.78 -25.93 -2.55
CA THR A 84 -8.56 -26.15 -3.33
C THR A 84 -8.60 -25.41 -4.66
N SER A 85 -9.75 -25.41 -5.36
CA SER A 85 -9.92 -24.65 -6.61
C SER A 85 -9.66 -23.15 -6.41
N LYS A 86 -10.18 -22.57 -5.32
CA LYS A 86 -9.96 -21.16 -4.98
C LYS A 86 -8.49 -20.84 -4.68
N ILE A 87 -7.80 -21.76 -4.02
CA ILE A 87 -6.36 -21.60 -3.76
C ILE A 87 -5.56 -21.67 -5.06
N HIS A 88 -5.92 -22.51 -6.03
CA HIS A 88 -5.23 -22.55 -7.31
C HIS A 88 -5.31 -21.21 -8.05
N ASP A 89 -6.49 -20.59 -8.07
CA ASP A 89 -6.69 -19.26 -8.66
C ASP A 89 -5.79 -18.21 -7.97
N LEU A 90 -5.79 -18.18 -6.63
CA LEU A 90 -4.98 -17.26 -5.83
C LEU A 90 -3.47 -17.51 -6.02
N ARG A 91 -3.06 -18.77 -6.03
CA ARG A 91 -1.67 -19.20 -6.21
C ARG A 91 -1.15 -18.76 -7.58
N ASN A 92 -1.96 -18.92 -8.62
CA ASN A 92 -1.59 -18.49 -9.97
C ASN A 92 -1.41 -16.97 -10.03
N ALA A 93 -2.35 -16.20 -9.48
CA ALA A 93 -2.27 -14.74 -9.43
C ALA A 93 -1.01 -14.27 -8.68
N LEU A 94 -0.73 -14.84 -7.51
CA LEU A 94 0.40 -14.46 -6.67
C LEU A 94 1.76 -14.89 -7.24
N ASN A 95 1.83 -16.03 -7.93
CA ASN A 95 3.07 -16.48 -8.56
C ASN A 95 3.44 -15.64 -9.78
N GLN A 96 2.44 -15.25 -10.58
CA GLN A 96 2.63 -14.42 -11.79
C GLN A 96 3.00 -12.97 -11.45
N SER A 97 2.60 -12.49 -10.27
CA SER A 97 2.95 -11.15 -9.82
C SER A 97 4.46 -11.04 -9.49
N SER A 98 5.12 -10.06 -10.11
CA SER A 98 6.52 -9.70 -9.82
C SER A 98 6.69 -9.03 -8.46
N THR A 99 5.61 -8.45 -7.94
CA THR A 99 5.56 -7.73 -6.68
C THR A 99 5.25 -8.60 -5.46
N THR A 100 4.90 -9.88 -5.67
CA THR A 100 4.66 -10.81 -4.57
C THR A 100 5.96 -11.11 -3.81
N PRO A 101 6.01 -10.90 -2.49
CA PRO A 101 7.17 -11.22 -1.66
C PRO A 101 7.63 -12.68 -1.78
N GLY A 102 8.94 -12.91 -1.76
CA GLY A 102 9.53 -14.25 -1.87
C GLY A 102 9.07 -15.22 -0.76
N ALA A 103 8.84 -14.70 0.45
CA ALA A 103 8.29 -15.48 1.56
C ALA A 103 6.90 -16.07 1.24
N ILE A 104 6.03 -15.30 0.57
CA ILE A 104 4.71 -15.80 0.13
C ILE A 104 4.88 -16.89 -0.93
N LYS A 105 5.79 -16.70 -1.90
CA LYS A 105 6.05 -17.71 -2.94
C LYS A 105 6.58 -19.02 -2.35
N ASP A 106 7.43 -18.96 -1.33
CA ASP A 106 7.88 -20.16 -0.63
C ASP A 106 6.73 -20.87 0.11
N LEU A 107 5.85 -20.11 0.78
CA LEU A 107 4.68 -20.68 1.44
C LEU A 107 3.71 -21.33 0.46
N LEU A 108 3.50 -20.73 -0.72
CA LEU A 108 2.72 -21.33 -1.80
C LEU A 108 3.32 -22.64 -2.29
N ARG A 109 4.65 -22.72 -2.41
CA ARG A 109 5.37 -23.95 -2.78
C ARG A 109 5.19 -25.04 -1.72
N ARG A 110 5.37 -24.71 -0.43
CA ARG A 110 5.13 -25.63 0.68
C ARG A 110 3.68 -26.10 0.74
N ASN A 111 2.73 -25.20 0.44
CA ASN A 111 1.32 -25.52 0.35
C ASN A 111 1.01 -26.55 -0.76
N ASN A 112 1.70 -26.46 -1.90
CA ASN A 112 1.56 -27.43 -2.98
C ASN A 112 2.08 -28.82 -2.59
N VAL A 113 3.18 -28.88 -1.83
CA VAL A 113 3.67 -30.16 -1.27
C VAL A 113 2.63 -30.74 -0.32
N TRP A 114 2.10 -29.92 0.59
CA TRP A 114 1.06 -30.35 1.51
C TRP A 114 -0.19 -30.86 0.79
N GLU A 115 -0.61 -30.21 -0.29
CA GLU A 115 -1.73 -30.66 -1.12
C GLU A 115 -1.55 -32.09 -1.62
N SER A 116 -0.38 -32.41 -2.18
CA SER A 116 -0.06 -33.78 -2.63
C SER A 116 -0.05 -34.81 -1.48
N GLU A 117 0.32 -34.41 -0.25
CA GLU A 117 0.23 -35.28 0.91
C GLU A 117 -1.22 -35.60 1.27
N ILE A 118 -2.12 -34.62 1.17
CA ILE A 118 -3.55 -34.80 1.44
C ILE A 118 -4.23 -35.61 0.35
N GLU A 119 -3.88 -35.44 -0.92
CA GLU A 119 -4.38 -36.32 -1.98
C GLU A 119 -4.07 -37.80 -1.66
N ARG A 120 -2.87 -38.07 -1.13
CA ARG A 120 -2.50 -39.41 -0.67
C ARG A 120 -3.37 -39.89 0.50
N VAL A 121 -3.77 -39.00 1.41
CA VAL A 121 -4.72 -39.32 2.50
C VAL A 121 -6.05 -39.80 1.92
N PHE A 122 -6.61 -39.09 0.93
CA PHE A 122 -7.88 -39.49 0.31
C PHE A 122 -7.76 -40.82 -0.45
N VAL A 123 -6.69 -41.04 -1.20
CA VAL A 123 -6.46 -42.33 -1.88
C VAL A 123 -6.37 -43.49 -0.88
N VAL A 124 -5.71 -43.30 0.26
CA VAL A 124 -5.62 -44.33 1.31
C VAL A 124 -6.97 -44.55 2.01
N TYR A 125 -7.74 -43.47 2.20
CA TYR A 125 -9.09 -43.53 2.76
C TYR A 125 -10.02 -44.38 1.89
N GLU A 126 -10.01 -44.17 0.58
CA GLU A 126 -10.85 -44.89 -0.38
C GLU A 126 -10.42 -46.34 -0.60
N ARG A 127 -9.09 -46.61 -0.68
CA ARG A 127 -8.56 -47.89 -1.17
C ARG A 127 -8.09 -48.87 -0.09
N GLN A 128 -7.86 -48.41 1.14
CA GLN A 128 -7.25 -49.23 2.19
C GLN A 128 -8.11 -49.29 3.44
N SER A 129 -8.00 -48.28 4.30
CA SER A 129 -8.78 -48.21 5.54
C SER A 129 -8.80 -46.79 6.10
N PRO A 130 -9.91 -46.38 6.75
CA PRO A 130 -9.99 -45.11 7.46
C PRO A 130 -8.91 -44.96 8.55
N ALA A 131 -8.50 -46.05 9.20
CA ALA A 131 -7.46 -46.03 10.22
C ALA A 131 -6.07 -45.69 9.65
N ALA A 132 -5.72 -46.20 8.46
CA ALA A 132 -4.48 -45.85 7.79
C ALA A 132 -4.48 -44.39 7.34
N ALA A 133 -5.62 -43.90 6.81
CA ALA A 133 -5.79 -42.50 6.42
C ALA A 133 -5.67 -41.54 7.62
N LYS A 134 -6.28 -41.89 8.76
CA LYS A 134 -6.17 -41.14 10.03
C LYS A 134 -4.72 -40.97 10.49
N ARG A 135 -3.88 -42.01 10.38
CA ARG A 135 -2.46 -41.91 10.73
C ARG A 135 -1.70 -40.96 9.80
N LEU A 136 -1.90 -41.11 8.49
CA LEU A 136 -1.23 -40.27 7.49
C LEU A 136 -1.64 -38.80 7.63
N ALA A 137 -2.92 -38.53 7.86
CA ALA A 137 -3.43 -37.19 8.05
C ALA A 137 -2.92 -36.50 9.31
N ARG A 138 -2.69 -37.24 10.40
CA ARG A 138 -2.07 -36.69 11.62
C ARG A 138 -0.68 -36.14 11.34
N GLN A 139 0.12 -36.85 10.55
CA GLN A 139 1.44 -36.39 10.14
C GLN A 139 1.34 -35.13 9.28
N SER A 140 0.43 -35.12 8.30
CA SER A 140 0.24 -33.96 7.42
C SER A 140 -0.34 -32.74 8.16
N THR A 141 -1.13 -32.95 9.22
CA THR A 141 -1.71 -31.86 10.04
C THR A 141 -0.64 -30.97 10.68
N GLN A 142 0.49 -31.55 11.09
CA GLN A 142 1.61 -30.78 11.65
C GLN A 142 2.22 -29.86 10.58
N THR A 143 2.42 -30.37 9.36
CA THR A 143 2.86 -29.57 8.21
C THR A 143 1.88 -28.43 7.92
N THR A 144 0.58 -28.70 7.92
CA THR A 144 -0.45 -27.68 7.68
C THR A 144 -0.45 -26.59 8.73
N GLN A 145 -0.31 -26.95 10.01
CA GLN A 145 -0.29 -25.99 11.12
C GLN A 145 0.86 -25.00 10.96
N THR A 146 2.07 -25.49 10.68
CA THR A 146 3.22 -24.62 10.43
C THR A 146 2.99 -23.71 9.22
N ILE A 147 2.41 -24.21 8.12
CA ILE A 147 2.09 -23.39 6.95
C ILE A 147 1.06 -22.29 7.28
N LEU A 148 0.01 -22.62 8.03
CA LEU A 148 -1.03 -21.67 8.44
C LEU A 148 -0.49 -20.61 9.40
N GLU A 149 0.35 -20.99 10.36
CA GLU A 149 1.03 -20.07 11.27
C GLU A 149 1.95 -19.11 10.50
N ASP A 150 2.74 -19.63 9.57
CA ASP A 150 3.64 -18.80 8.76
C ASP A 150 2.85 -17.85 7.84
N LEU A 151 1.76 -18.32 7.22
CA LEU A 151 0.87 -17.46 6.43
C LEU A 151 0.20 -16.38 7.30
N SER A 152 -0.20 -16.70 8.53
CA SER A 152 -0.75 -15.72 9.46
C SER A 152 0.28 -14.67 9.85
N ARG A 153 1.53 -15.07 10.11
CA ARG A 153 2.63 -14.12 10.40
C ARG A 153 2.88 -13.18 9.23
N VAL A 154 2.91 -13.70 8.01
CA VAL A 154 3.06 -12.88 6.80
C VAL A 154 1.90 -11.90 6.65
N LYS A 155 0.67 -12.36 6.91
CA LYS A 155 -0.49 -11.47 6.92
C LYS A 155 -0.32 -10.32 7.91
N ASP A 156 0.06 -10.64 9.15
CA ASP A 156 0.24 -9.64 10.21
C ASP A 156 1.34 -8.63 9.86
N ASP A 157 2.45 -9.09 9.27
CA ASP A 157 3.55 -8.23 8.79
C ASP A 157 3.10 -7.28 7.66
N LEU A 158 2.28 -7.77 6.73
CA LEU A 158 1.70 -6.92 5.67
C LEU A 158 0.76 -5.85 6.25
N TYR A 159 -0.09 -6.21 7.22
CA TYR A 159 -0.94 -5.24 7.92
C TYR A 159 -0.13 -4.20 8.69
N GLN A 160 0.90 -4.62 9.41
CA GLN A 160 1.80 -3.70 10.12
C GLN A 160 2.50 -2.75 9.16
N THR A 161 2.97 -3.26 8.03
CA THR A 161 3.59 -2.45 6.97
C THR A 161 2.62 -1.44 6.39
N LEU A 162 1.37 -1.84 6.10
CA LEU A 162 0.34 -0.93 5.62
C LEU A 162 0.02 0.16 6.66
N GLN A 163 -0.08 -0.22 7.94
CA GLN A 163 -0.35 0.73 9.02
C GLN A 163 0.80 1.72 9.21
N ALA A 164 2.05 1.27 9.10
CA ALA A 164 3.22 2.15 9.12
C ALA A 164 3.21 3.14 7.94
N LYS A 165 2.86 2.68 6.73
CA LYS A 165 2.71 3.55 5.54
C LYS A 165 1.59 4.58 5.73
N LEU A 166 0.47 4.20 6.34
CA LEU A 166 -0.62 5.14 6.65
C LEU A 166 -0.17 6.22 7.65
N GLN A 167 0.49 5.83 8.74
CA GLN A 167 1.05 6.80 9.70
C GLN A 167 2.10 7.70 9.06
N GLN A 168 2.95 7.15 8.19
CA GLN A 168 3.91 7.94 7.41
C GLN A 168 3.19 8.92 6.47
N SER A 169 2.08 8.51 5.84
CA SER A 169 1.28 9.39 5.00
C SER A 169 0.70 10.57 5.79
N ASP A 170 0.13 10.31 6.97
CA ASP A 170 -0.43 11.35 7.85
C ASP A 170 0.63 12.35 8.32
N THR A 171 1.81 11.86 8.72
CA THR A 171 2.93 12.71 9.13
C THR A 171 3.48 13.55 7.97
N LEU A 172 3.56 12.97 6.77
CA LEU A 172 3.93 13.72 5.55
C LEU A 172 2.89 14.80 5.23
N ILE A 173 1.59 14.47 5.26
CA ILE A 173 0.50 15.44 5.05
C ILE A 173 0.62 16.61 6.04
N ALA A 174 0.81 16.31 7.32
CA ALA A 174 0.98 17.34 8.34
C ALA A 174 2.21 18.22 8.07
N THR A 175 3.34 17.61 7.73
CA THR A 175 4.59 18.32 7.40
C THR A 175 4.41 19.23 6.19
N TYR A 176 3.81 18.73 5.11
CA TYR A 176 3.51 19.53 3.92
C TYR A 176 2.60 20.70 4.23
N LYS A 177 1.54 20.51 5.06
CA LYS A 177 0.66 21.59 5.49
C LYS A 177 1.41 22.69 6.24
N TRP A 178 2.23 22.32 7.22
CA TRP A 178 3.02 23.27 8.01
C TRP A 178 4.05 24.02 7.17
N MET A 179 4.76 23.32 6.28
CA MET A 179 5.72 23.96 5.37
C MET A 179 5.01 24.85 4.35
N CYS A 180 3.88 24.45 3.77
CA CYS A 180 3.09 25.30 2.87
C CYS A 180 2.64 26.58 3.59
N LEU A 181 2.17 26.47 4.83
CA LEU A 181 1.76 27.63 5.63
C LEU A 181 2.95 28.56 5.91
N GLY A 182 4.08 28.00 6.35
CA GLY A 182 5.30 28.76 6.60
C GLY A 182 5.83 29.47 5.36
N LEU A 183 5.87 28.77 4.21
CA LEU A 183 6.24 29.35 2.91
C LEU A 183 5.24 30.43 2.48
N SER A 184 3.94 30.25 2.72
CA SER A 184 2.93 31.26 2.38
C SER A 184 3.10 32.53 3.21
N ILE A 185 3.37 32.41 4.51
CA ILE A 185 3.68 33.54 5.40
C ILE A 185 4.95 34.24 4.94
N LEU A 186 6.02 33.49 4.65
CA LEU A 186 7.28 34.03 4.18
C LEU A 186 7.12 34.76 2.83
N SER A 187 6.42 34.16 1.87
CA SER A 187 6.10 34.78 0.60
C SER A 187 5.29 36.07 0.78
N PHE A 188 4.30 36.08 1.68
CA PHE A 188 3.55 37.29 2.01
C PHE A 188 4.43 38.41 2.58
N LEU A 189 5.34 38.08 3.50
CA LEU A 189 6.29 39.04 4.05
C LEU A 189 7.25 39.58 2.97
N MET A 190 7.76 38.72 2.10
CA MET A 190 8.65 39.12 1.00
C MET A 190 7.95 40.01 -0.03
N ILE A 191 6.70 39.69 -0.38
CA ILE A 191 5.85 40.52 -1.25
C ILE A 191 5.60 41.88 -0.59
N SER A 192 5.21 41.89 0.69
CA SER A 192 4.93 43.12 1.45
C SER A 192 6.16 44.02 1.56
N ALA A 193 7.32 43.44 1.88
CA ALA A 193 8.60 44.15 1.91
C ALA A 193 8.95 44.72 0.53
N THR A 194 8.80 43.93 -0.53
CA THR A 194 9.07 44.38 -1.91
C THR A 194 8.20 45.56 -2.29
N ILE A 195 6.90 45.52 -1.99
CA ILE A 195 5.96 46.63 -2.23
C ILE A 195 6.37 47.86 -1.40
N PHE A 196 6.70 47.69 -0.13
CA PHE A 196 7.13 48.77 0.76
C PHE A 196 8.42 49.45 0.28
N PHE A 197 9.46 48.67 -0.05
CA PHE A 197 10.71 49.18 -0.59
C PHE A 197 10.47 49.91 -1.92
N PHE A 198 9.65 49.36 -2.82
CA PHE A 198 9.30 50.05 -4.06
C PHE A 198 8.55 51.36 -3.82
N HIS A 199 7.63 51.42 -2.85
CA HIS A 199 6.90 52.65 -2.56
C HIS A 199 7.79 53.71 -1.86
N ARG A 200 8.73 53.29 -1.00
CA ARG A 200 9.61 54.21 -0.26
C ARG A 200 10.80 54.71 -1.08
N PHE A 201 11.30 53.90 -2.01
CA PHE A 201 12.45 54.23 -2.85
C PHE A 201 12.07 54.51 -4.32
N ALA A 202 10.78 54.51 -4.67
CA ALA A 202 10.33 55.12 -5.92
C ALA A 202 10.77 56.60 -5.90
N PRO A 203 11.67 57.02 -6.81
CA PRO A 203 12.20 58.37 -6.79
C PRO A 203 11.03 59.36 -6.97
N ALA A 204 11.03 60.42 -6.18
CA ALA A 204 10.17 61.58 -6.33
C ALA A 204 10.49 62.32 -7.64
N ILE A 205 10.28 61.68 -8.80
CA ILE A 205 10.54 62.27 -10.13
C ILE A 205 9.45 63.31 -10.50
N SER A 206 8.39 63.46 -9.71
CA SER A 206 7.29 64.39 -10.03
C SER A 206 7.38 65.79 -9.41
N LYS A 207 8.42 66.13 -8.63
CA LYS A 207 8.50 67.46 -7.97
C LYS A 207 9.53 68.43 -8.54
N GLN A 208 10.35 68.05 -9.51
CA GLN A 208 11.38 68.95 -10.06
C GLN A 208 11.07 69.54 -11.44
N SER A 209 10.06 69.05 -12.17
CA SER A 209 9.67 69.59 -13.49
C SER A 209 8.55 70.64 -13.44
N ALA A 210 8.32 71.26 -12.28
CA ALA A 210 7.29 72.31 -12.11
C ALA A 210 7.87 73.65 -11.62
N GLN A 211 9.20 73.81 -11.62
CA GLN A 211 9.85 75.04 -11.16
C GLN A 211 11.00 75.57 -12.03
N GLU A 212 11.20 75.06 -13.25
CA GLU A 212 12.01 75.75 -14.27
C GLU A 212 11.31 75.72 -15.63
#